data_AF-A0A959FF94-F1
#
_entry.id   AF-A0A959FF94-F1
#
_cell.length_a   1.000
_cell.length_b   1.000
_cell.length_c   1.000
_cell.angle_alpha   90.00
_cell.angle_beta   90.00
_cell.angle_gamma   90.00
#
_symmetry.space_group_name_H-M   'P 1'
#
loop_
_entity.id
_entity.type
_entity.pdbx_description
1 polymer ?
#
loop_
_entity_poly.entity_id
_entity_poly.type
_entity_poly.pdbx_seq_one_letter_code
_entity_poly.pdbx_strand_id
1 'polypeptide(L)'
;MQPFTTFPFQSPVHLFPEDQLDRIDKIDFEVLRRELLRRLSRSGQTKLNIHQLEYDQQAIIAGLEDFQRSPEQHLRLYRNKPLLAFLETGEATFFETPESWEDVYDPAFQNWLEPYFTARYEYMMYRCVSEKGFLSLNRLRLIDSSKFELPAAYRDRSYQKAFTFLQEMLREARQKTSFTREKKNDLYRIDPIASKYIIPHFMHVFRHLPPYFQPLTTEYINYVHTLFSTAFQKDVAFKTDVLDLFEHSSLVTLSHAAKIIAHHMNKPNLHQFGEMINHYLAENAQNESEEKAIAIYKLSMYAVAFIAFLVICFKYCGKRSNDPADQKAGIETPKADQTIPDVLSVLEGAWYTTTS
;
A
#
# COMPACT_ATOMS: atom_id res chain seq x y z
N MET A 1 33.15 6.19 -16.65
CA MET A 1 33.53 4.89 -16.07
C MET A 1 32.64 4.66 -14.86
N GLN A 2 31.66 3.76 -14.95
CA GLN A 2 30.89 3.35 -13.78
C GLN A 2 31.49 2.04 -13.26
N PRO A 3 32.10 2.02 -12.06
CA PRO A 3 32.64 0.80 -11.48
C PRO A 3 31.52 -0.20 -11.12
N PHE A 4 31.89 -1.41 -10.70
CA PHE A 4 31.06 -2.40 -9.96
C PHE A 4 30.50 -1.88 -8.61
N THR A 5 30.46 -0.56 -8.45
CA THR A 5 29.86 0.20 -7.35
C THR A 5 28.40 0.54 -7.63
N THR A 6 27.83 0.15 -8.78
CA THR A 6 26.41 0.34 -9.04
C THR A 6 25.60 -0.60 -8.18
N PHE A 7 24.61 -0.05 -7.49
CA PHE A 7 23.54 -0.82 -6.88
C PHE A 7 22.68 -1.44 -7.99
N PRO A 8 22.43 -2.77 -8.02
CA PRO A 8 22.81 -3.80 -7.05
C PRO A 8 24.29 -4.23 -7.15
N PHE A 9 24.94 -4.51 -6.00
CA PHE A 9 26.27 -5.16 -6.00
C PHE A 9 26.19 -6.47 -6.79
N GLN A 10 27.22 -6.76 -7.58
CA GLN A 10 27.38 -8.01 -8.31
C GLN A 10 28.74 -8.57 -7.99
N SER A 11 28.80 -9.75 -7.38
CA SER A 11 30.07 -10.34 -7.02
C SER A 11 30.84 -10.76 -8.27
N PRO A 12 32.09 -10.29 -8.46
CA PRO A 12 32.93 -10.76 -9.56
C PRO A 12 33.34 -12.24 -9.40
N VAL A 13 33.06 -12.85 -8.25
CA VAL A 13 33.28 -14.28 -8.02
C VAL A 13 32.42 -15.14 -8.96
N HIS A 14 31.24 -14.65 -9.34
CA HIS A 14 30.35 -15.33 -10.31
C HIS A 14 30.94 -15.42 -11.72
N LEU A 15 32.04 -14.72 -12.01
CA LEU A 15 32.74 -14.84 -13.29
C LEU A 15 33.55 -16.16 -13.41
N PHE A 16 33.77 -16.83 -12.29
CA PHE A 16 34.58 -18.04 -12.21
C PHE A 16 33.71 -19.28 -11.93
N PRO A 17 34.08 -20.44 -12.47
CA PRO A 17 33.45 -21.71 -12.11
C PRO A 17 33.57 -21.99 -10.60
N GLU A 18 32.48 -22.46 -9.98
CA GLU A 18 32.44 -22.72 -8.53
C GLU A 18 33.51 -23.73 -8.07
N ASP A 19 33.82 -24.72 -8.90
CA ASP A 19 34.83 -25.76 -8.63
C ASP A 19 36.27 -25.23 -8.57
N GLN A 20 36.48 -23.97 -8.96
CA GLN A 20 37.80 -23.34 -9.03
C GLN A 20 38.02 -22.28 -7.95
N LEU A 21 36.98 -21.91 -7.19
CA LEU A 21 37.03 -20.80 -6.25
C LEU A 21 38.00 -21.01 -5.08
N ASP A 22 38.17 -22.26 -4.64
CA ASP A 22 39.09 -22.62 -3.55
C ASP A 22 40.57 -22.55 -3.95
N ARG A 23 40.90 -22.31 -5.23
CA ARG A 23 42.27 -22.29 -5.78
C ARG A 23 42.71 -20.92 -6.30
N ILE A 24 41.86 -19.90 -6.17
CA ILE A 24 42.05 -18.59 -6.81
C ILE A 24 43.22 -17.77 -6.23
N ASP A 25 43.81 -18.19 -5.11
CA ASP A 25 44.67 -17.40 -4.22
C ASP A 25 45.96 -16.75 -4.79
N LYS A 26 46.30 -16.89 -6.09
CA LYS A 26 47.07 -15.92 -6.92
C LYS A 26 47.65 -16.52 -8.21
N ILE A 27 47.87 -17.82 -8.28
CA ILE A 27 48.48 -18.47 -9.47
C ILE A 27 47.43 -18.79 -10.55
N ASP A 28 46.16 -18.98 -10.16
CA ASP A 28 45.09 -19.26 -11.10
C ASP A 28 44.31 -18.01 -11.56
N PHE A 29 44.26 -16.91 -10.79
CA PHE A 29 43.50 -15.72 -11.19
C PHE A 29 43.96 -15.13 -12.55
N GLU A 30 45.27 -14.97 -12.78
CA GLU A 30 45.78 -14.43 -14.06
C GLU A 30 45.59 -15.40 -15.24
N VAL A 31 45.48 -16.70 -14.96
CA VAL A 31 45.14 -17.71 -15.98
C VAL A 31 43.65 -17.62 -16.31
N LEU A 32 42.79 -17.59 -15.29
CA LEU A 32 41.34 -17.48 -15.43
C LEU A 32 40.93 -16.16 -16.08
N ARG A 33 41.57 -15.06 -15.68
CA ARG A 33 41.40 -13.74 -16.28
C ARG A 33 41.73 -13.76 -17.77
N ARG A 34 42.90 -14.29 -18.14
CA ARG A 34 43.30 -14.39 -19.56
C ARG A 34 42.35 -15.26 -20.36
N GLU A 35 41.90 -16.38 -19.80
CA GLU A 35 40.94 -17.26 -20.47
C GLU A 35 39.58 -16.58 -20.65
N LEU A 36 39.07 -15.88 -19.64
CA LEU A 36 37.80 -15.15 -19.72
C LEU A 36 37.86 -14.01 -20.74
N LEU A 37 38.94 -13.21 -20.73
CA LEU A 37 39.16 -12.14 -21.72
C LEU A 37 39.32 -12.68 -23.14
N ARG A 38 39.97 -13.85 -23.30
CA ARG A 38 40.09 -14.53 -24.61
C ARG A 38 38.73 -15.05 -25.11
N ARG A 39 37.88 -15.56 -24.22
CA ARG A 39 36.51 -15.98 -24.56
C ARG A 39 35.67 -14.79 -25.00
N LEU A 40 35.76 -13.68 -24.26
CA LEU A 40 35.14 -12.40 -24.62
C LEU A 40 35.55 -11.95 -26.03
N SER A 41 36.86 -11.85 -26.30
CA SER A 41 37.36 -11.37 -27.60
C SER A 41 36.97 -12.28 -28.77
N ARG A 42 36.80 -13.59 -28.54
CA ARG A 42 36.42 -14.56 -29.57
C ARG A 42 34.93 -14.61 -29.84
N SER A 43 34.09 -14.34 -28.84
CA SER A 43 32.63 -14.46 -28.98
C SER A 43 32.05 -13.45 -29.98
N GLY A 44 32.69 -12.27 -30.13
CA GLY A 44 32.13 -11.15 -30.91
C GLY A 44 30.79 -10.63 -30.37
N GLN A 45 30.31 -11.16 -29.24
CA GLN A 45 29.06 -10.81 -28.61
C GLN A 45 29.29 -9.63 -27.67
N THR A 46 28.41 -8.64 -27.72
CA THR A 46 28.47 -7.48 -26.82
C THR A 46 28.15 -7.86 -25.37
N LYS A 47 27.53 -9.03 -25.16
CA LYS A 47 27.09 -9.55 -23.87
C LYS A 47 27.32 -11.05 -23.74
N LEU A 48 27.70 -11.51 -22.56
CA LEU A 48 27.89 -12.91 -22.19
C LEU A 48 26.92 -13.29 -21.08
N ASN A 49 26.37 -14.50 -21.16
CA ASN A 49 25.58 -15.08 -20.08
C ASN A 49 26.47 -16.04 -19.28
N ILE A 50 26.67 -15.74 -17.99
CA ILE A 50 27.48 -16.53 -17.05
C ILE A 50 26.59 -16.81 -15.84
N HIS A 51 26.33 -18.09 -15.53
CA HIS A 51 25.47 -18.52 -14.42
C HIS A 51 24.09 -17.82 -14.37
N GLN A 52 23.43 -17.70 -15.53
CA GLN A 52 22.12 -17.03 -15.71
C GLN A 52 22.16 -15.49 -15.56
N LEU A 53 23.33 -14.90 -15.35
CA LEU A 53 23.54 -13.46 -15.30
C LEU A 53 24.10 -12.96 -16.63
N GLU A 54 23.49 -11.91 -17.16
CA GLU A 54 23.91 -11.27 -18.41
C GLU A 54 24.86 -10.12 -18.10
N TYR A 55 26.10 -10.24 -18.58
CA TYR A 55 27.14 -9.24 -18.42
C TYR A 55 27.53 -8.66 -19.77
N ASP A 56 27.69 -7.35 -19.86
CA ASP A 56 28.42 -6.76 -20.98
C ASP A 56 29.94 -6.88 -20.78
N GLN A 57 30.71 -6.65 -21.84
CA GLN A 57 32.16 -6.75 -21.80
C GLN A 57 32.80 -5.76 -20.81
N GLN A 58 32.25 -4.54 -20.66
CA GLN A 58 32.80 -3.54 -19.76
C GLN A 58 32.58 -3.95 -18.31
N ALA A 59 31.44 -4.56 -18.01
CA ALA A 59 31.14 -5.15 -16.73
C ALA A 59 32.17 -6.25 -16.43
N ILE A 60 32.38 -7.23 -17.31
CA ILE A 60 33.34 -8.29 -17.00
C ILE A 60 34.76 -7.75 -16.72
N ILE A 61 35.23 -6.78 -17.50
CA ILE A 61 36.55 -6.16 -17.29
C ILE A 61 36.61 -5.46 -15.92
N ALA A 62 35.62 -4.63 -15.59
CA ALA A 62 35.62 -3.91 -14.32
C ALA A 62 35.46 -4.85 -13.11
N GLY A 63 34.72 -5.95 -13.24
CA GLY A 63 34.59 -6.95 -12.19
C GLY A 63 35.90 -7.71 -11.94
N LEU A 64 36.62 -8.05 -13.01
CA LEU A 64 37.97 -8.64 -12.90
C LEU A 64 38.96 -7.67 -12.23
N GLU A 65 38.92 -6.38 -12.58
CA GLU A 65 39.78 -5.37 -11.95
C GLU A 65 39.45 -5.17 -10.47
N ASP A 66 38.17 -5.17 -10.11
CA ASP A 66 37.70 -5.07 -8.72
C ASP A 66 38.16 -6.29 -7.91
N PHE A 67 37.96 -7.50 -8.46
CA PHE A 67 38.43 -8.74 -7.84
C PHE A 67 39.95 -8.75 -7.63
N GLN A 68 40.72 -8.26 -8.61
CA GLN A 68 42.18 -8.21 -8.51
C GLN A 68 42.68 -7.31 -7.37
N ARG A 69 41.95 -6.23 -7.06
CA ARG A 69 42.33 -5.29 -5.98
C ARG A 69 42.10 -5.87 -4.59
N SER A 70 41.06 -6.69 -4.44
CA SER A 70 40.58 -7.14 -3.13
C SER A 70 40.07 -8.60 -3.14
N PRO A 71 40.89 -9.58 -3.58
CA PRO A 71 40.42 -10.95 -3.80
C PRO A 71 39.97 -11.63 -2.49
N GLU A 72 40.70 -11.40 -1.40
CA GLU A 72 40.39 -11.96 -0.08
C GLU A 72 39.02 -11.48 0.43
N GLN A 73 38.69 -10.21 0.21
CA GLN A 73 37.40 -9.62 0.58
C GLN A 73 36.24 -10.21 -0.22
N HIS A 74 36.39 -10.34 -1.55
CA HIS A 74 35.36 -10.95 -2.39
C HIS A 74 35.13 -12.44 -2.08
N LEU A 75 36.21 -13.20 -1.85
CA LEU A 75 36.11 -14.61 -1.47
C LEU A 75 35.48 -14.78 -0.08
N ARG A 76 35.83 -13.91 0.87
CA ARG A 76 35.19 -13.86 2.19
C ARG A 76 33.69 -13.61 2.06
N LEU A 77 33.27 -12.59 1.30
CA LEU A 77 31.86 -12.32 1.03
C LEU A 77 31.16 -13.53 0.39
N TYR A 78 31.81 -14.17 -0.57
CA TYR A 78 31.24 -15.32 -1.28
C TYR A 78 31.01 -16.54 -0.37
N ARG A 79 31.83 -16.69 0.68
CA ARG A 79 31.63 -17.72 1.71
C ARG A 79 30.44 -17.41 2.62
N ASN A 80 30.13 -16.13 2.84
CA ASN A 80 28.95 -15.69 3.57
C ASN A 80 27.72 -15.55 2.65
N LYS A 81 27.12 -16.69 2.28
CA LYS A 81 26.00 -16.75 1.33
C LYS A 81 24.82 -15.85 1.68
N PRO A 82 24.35 -15.76 2.94
CA PRO A 82 23.24 -14.88 3.29
C PRO A 82 23.57 -13.40 3.09
N LEU A 83 24.76 -12.96 3.49
CA LEU A 83 25.21 -11.58 3.26
C LEU A 83 25.35 -11.27 1.76
N LEU A 84 25.92 -12.19 0.99
CA LEU A 84 26.01 -12.05 -0.47
C LEU A 84 24.62 -11.90 -1.10
N ALA A 85 23.69 -12.79 -0.78
CA ALA A 85 22.31 -12.73 -1.29
C ALA A 85 21.62 -11.41 -0.91
N PHE A 86 21.82 -10.94 0.32
CA PHE A 86 21.34 -9.62 0.73
C PHE A 86 21.91 -8.51 -0.16
N LEU A 87 23.22 -8.47 -0.39
CA LEU A 87 23.86 -7.44 -1.22
C LEU A 87 23.45 -7.48 -2.68
N GLU A 88 23.23 -8.66 -3.26
CA GLU A 88 22.92 -8.86 -4.68
C GLU A 88 21.42 -8.72 -4.99
N THR A 89 20.56 -9.37 -4.20
CA THR A 89 19.12 -9.44 -4.48
C THR A 89 18.26 -8.68 -3.46
N GLY A 90 18.80 -8.38 -2.28
CA GLY A 90 18.05 -7.80 -1.16
C GLY A 90 17.22 -8.83 -0.40
N GLU A 91 17.60 -10.10 -0.49
CA GLU A 91 17.04 -11.16 0.35
C GLU A 91 17.32 -10.88 1.83
N ALA A 92 16.26 -10.98 2.64
CA ALA A 92 16.31 -10.61 4.05
C ALA A 92 16.72 -11.78 4.97
N THR A 93 17.04 -12.95 4.40
CA THR A 93 17.51 -14.15 5.13
C THR A 93 18.80 -13.88 5.90
N PHE A 94 19.60 -12.90 5.48
CA PHE A 94 20.72 -12.36 6.25
C PHE A 94 20.33 -11.96 7.68
N PHE A 95 19.16 -11.34 7.88
CA PHE A 95 18.68 -10.93 9.20
C PHE A 95 18.19 -12.12 10.05
N GLU A 96 18.05 -13.31 9.48
CA GLU A 96 17.63 -14.52 10.20
C GLU A 96 18.80 -15.37 10.65
N THR A 97 20.03 -15.06 10.19
CA THR A 97 21.22 -15.89 10.39
C THR A 97 22.29 -15.10 11.17
N PRO A 98 22.31 -15.15 12.52
CA PRO A 98 23.24 -14.38 13.35
C PRO A 98 24.72 -14.56 13.01
N GLU A 99 25.11 -15.78 12.60
CA GLU A 99 26.47 -16.13 12.23
C GLU A 99 26.95 -15.34 10.99
N SER A 100 26.01 -14.96 10.11
CA SER A 100 26.33 -14.14 8.94
C SER A 100 26.66 -12.70 9.28
N TRP A 101 26.35 -12.22 10.49
CA TRP A 101 26.57 -10.82 10.86
C TRP A 101 28.02 -10.51 11.23
N GLU A 102 28.82 -11.52 11.59
CA GLU A 102 30.20 -11.33 12.06
C GLU A 102 31.05 -10.50 11.08
N ASP A 103 30.88 -10.74 9.78
CA ASP A 103 31.56 -9.99 8.72
C ASP A 103 31.21 -8.50 8.71
N VAL A 104 29.99 -8.13 9.11
CA VAL A 104 29.57 -6.72 9.14
C VAL A 104 30.25 -5.96 10.27
N TYR A 105 30.66 -6.65 11.33
CA TYR A 105 31.31 -6.05 12.50
C TYR A 105 32.84 -6.20 12.50
N ASP A 106 33.42 -7.03 11.62
CA ASP A 106 34.87 -7.19 11.53
C ASP A 106 35.52 -5.92 10.98
N PRO A 107 36.35 -5.20 11.77
CA PRO A 107 36.96 -3.94 11.34
C PRO A 107 37.81 -4.06 10.06
N ALA A 108 38.43 -5.21 9.80
CA ALA A 108 39.27 -5.43 8.62
C ALA A 108 38.45 -5.56 7.32
N PHE A 109 37.17 -5.95 7.44
CA PHE A 109 36.27 -6.13 6.30
C PHE A 109 35.25 -4.99 6.18
N GLN A 110 34.88 -4.38 7.31
CA GLN A 110 33.86 -3.34 7.44
C GLN A 110 34.06 -2.19 6.44
N ASN A 111 35.24 -1.58 6.37
CA ASN A 111 35.48 -0.43 5.49
C ASN A 111 35.29 -0.76 4.00
N TRP A 112 35.62 -2.00 3.60
CA TRP A 112 35.44 -2.46 2.23
C TRP A 112 33.96 -2.78 1.94
N LEU A 113 33.27 -3.38 2.91
CA LEU A 113 31.88 -3.80 2.80
C LEU A 113 30.88 -2.62 2.84
N GLU A 114 31.20 -1.57 3.61
CA GLU A 114 30.35 -0.41 3.89
C GLU A 114 29.62 0.13 2.65
N PRO A 115 30.29 0.54 1.55
CA PRO A 115 29.61 1.17 0.42
C PRO A 115 28.54 0.28 -0.22
N TYR A 116 28.75 -1.04 -0.23
CA TYR A 116 27.81 -2.01 -0.81
C TYR A 116 26.66 -2.29 0.14
N PHE A 117 26.97 -2.50 1.43
CA PHE A 117 25.98 -2.77 2.45
C PHE A 117 25.05 -1.59 2.66
N THR A 118 25.61 -0.39 2.86
CA THR A 118 24.83 0.83 3.11
C THR A 118 23.91 1.17 1.95
N ALA A 119 24.37 1.07 0.70
CA ALA A 119 23.54 1.30 -0.48
C ALA A 119 22.34 0.33 -0.56
N ARG A 120 22.56 -0.96 -0.29
CA ARG A 120 21.49 -1.97 -0.30
C ARG A 120 20.53 -1.81 0.86
N TYR A 121 21.06 -1.61 2.05
CA TYR A 121 20.25 -1.43 3.24
C TYR A 121 19.40 -0.16 3.12
N GLU A 122 19.97 0.94 2.63
CA GLU A 122 19.25 2.19 2.38
C GLU A 122 18.09 1.99 1.41
N TYR A 123 18.33 1.32 0.27
CA TYR A 123 17.27 1.01 -0.69
C TYR A 123 16.17 0.16 -0.07
N MET A 124 16.54 -0.91 0.65
CA MET A 124 15.59 -1.79 1.32
C MET A 124 14.76 -1.01 2.35
N MET A 125 15.38 -0.19 3.19
CA MET A 125 14.71 0.59 4.22
C MET A 125 13.76 1.62 3.60
N TYR A 126 14.20 2.32 2.55
CA TYR A 126 13.35 3.25 1.80
C TYR A 126 12.11 2.54 1.24
N ARG A 127 12.27 1.38 0.59
CA ARG A 127 11.15 0.58 0.07
C ARG A 127 10.21 0.14 1.18
N CYS A 128 10.76 -0.33 2.29
CA CYS A 128 9.99 -0.75 3.45
C CYS A 128 9.12 0.37 4.05
N VAL A 129 9.61 1.62 4.01
CA VAL A 129 8.91 2.79 4.57
C VAL A 129 7.96 3.45 3.56
N SER A 130 8.33 3.49 2.28
CA SER A 130 7.57 4.19 1.24
C SER A 130 6.46 3.33 0.61
N GLU A 131 6.62 2.01 0.60
CA GLU A 131 5.65 1.11 -0.02
C GLU A 131 4.59 0.62 0.96
N LYS A 132 3.32 0.77 0.57
CA LYS A 132 2.20 0.26 1.36
C LYS A 132 2.01 -1.22 1.08
N GLY A 133 1.91 -2.03 2.14
CA GLY A 133 1.51 -3.43 2.01
C GLY A 133 2.01 -4.34 3.12
N PHE A 134 1.60 -5.60 3.04
CA PHE A 134 2.02 -6.64 3.97
C PHE A 134 3.50 -7.00 3.82
N LEU A 135 4.00 -7.03 2.59
CA LEU A 135 5.39 -7.40 2.31
C LEU A 135 6.41 -6.39 2.90
N SER A 136 6.13 -5.08 2.82
CA SER A 136 6.99 -4.05 3.40
C SER A 136 7.00 -4.13 4.93
N LEU A 137 5.82 -4.28 5.57
CA LEU A 137 5.72 -4.45 7.02
C LEU A 137 6.41 -5.72 7.53
N ASN A 138 6.27 -6.84 6.81
CA ASN A 138 6.95 -8.08 7.21
C ASN A 138 8.46 -7.94 7.18
N ARG A 139 9.01 -7.25 6.17
CA ARG A 139 10.45 -6.98 6.10
C ARG A 139 10.91 -6.08 7.25
N LEU A 140 10.19 -5.00 7.56
CA LEU A 140 10.50 -4.17 8.74
C LEU A 140 10.46 -4.97 10.04
N ARG A 141 9.40 -5.76 10.22
CA ARG A 141 9.25 -6.61 11.40
C ARG A 141 10.39 -7.63 11.49
N LEU A 142 10.82 -8.20 10.36
CA LEU A 142 11.93 -9.14 10.32
C LEU A 142 13.22 -8.48 10.81
N ILE A 143 13.55 -7.31 10.26
CA ILE A 143 14.71 -6.50 10.66
C ILE A 143 14.63 -6.16 12.15
N ASP A 144 13.50 -5.64 12.62
CA ASP A 144 13.28 -5.30 14.04
C ASP A 144 13.43 -6.52 14.97
N SER A 145 12.87 -7.67 14.57
CA SER A 145 12.94 -8.92 15.35
C SER A 145 14.31 -9.59 15.35
N SER A 146 15.15 -9.31 14.34
CA SER A 146 16.46 -9.96 14.17
C SER A 146 17.43 -9.62 15.28
N LYS A 147 17.29 -8.49 15.96
CA LYS A 147 18.31 -7.92 16.87
C LYS A 147 19.63 -7.55 16.17
N PHE A 148 19.67 -7.57 14.83
CA PHE A 148 20.83 -7.06 14.10
C PHE A 148 20.97 -5.55 14.36
N GLU A 149 22.11 -5.15 14.94
CA GLU A 149 22.40 -3.75 15.23
C GLU A 149 23.32 -3.15 14.19
N LEU A 150 22.79 -2.22 13.39
CA LEU A 150 23.61 -1.58 12.37
C LEU A 150 24.85 -0.88 12.99
N PRO A 151 26.08 -1.17 12.51
CA PRO A 151 27.29 -0.52 13.00
C PRO A 151 27.17 1.00 12.92
N ALA A 152 27.72 1.71 13.91
CA ALA A 152 27.58 3.17 13.99
C ALA A 152 28.03 3.89 12.71
N ALA A 153 29.12 3.43 12.10
CA ALA A 153 29.65 3.98 10.84
C ALA A 153 28.66 3.89 9.66
N TYR A 154 27.73 2.93 9.67
CA TYR A 154 26.82 2.66 8.56
C TYR A 154 25.50 3.43 8.68
N ARG A 155 25.15 3.90 9.89
CA ARG A 155 23.79 4.34 10.24
C ARG A 155 23.27 5.45 9.36
N ASP A 156 23.99 6.56 9.26
CA ASP A 156 23.50 7.74 8.56
C ASP A 156 23.22 7.43 7.08
N ARG A 157 24.18 6.81 6.38
CA ARG A 157 24.04 6.41 4.98
C ARG A 157 22.92 5.37 4.77
N SER A 158 22.78 4.42 5.69
CA SER A 158 21.78 3.34 5.57
C SER A 158 20.35 3.82 5.81
N TYR A 159 20.15 4.96 6.48
CA TYR A 159 18.82 5.46 6.80
C TYR A 159 18.44 6.74 6.04
N GLN A 160 19.39 7.40 5.37
CA GLN A 160 19.23 8.73 4.80
C GLN A 160 18.00 8.86 3.88
N LYS A 161 17.87 8.04 2.83
CA LYS A 161 16.69 8.12 1.94
C LYS A 161 15.35 7.91 2.65
N ALA A 162 15.26 6.91 3.53
CA ALA A 162 14.02 6.65 4.27
C ALA A 162 13.66 7.80 5.21
N PHE A 163 14.68 8.39 5.86
CA PHE A 163 14.51 9.54 6.74
C PHE A 163 14.05 10.77 5.96
N THR A 164 14.73 11.11 4.85
CA THR A 164 14.36 12.22 3.97
C THR A 164 12.93 12.06 3.45
N PHE A 165 12.54 10.86 3.02
CA PHE A 165 11.18 10.58 2.56
C PHE A 165 10.12 10.89 3.62
N LEU A 166 10.32 10.39 4.85
CA LEU A 166 9.38 10.65 5.95
C LEU A 166 9.36 12.12 6.35
N GLN A 167 10.52 12.78 6.36
CA GLN A 167 10.64 14.20 6.67
C GLN A 167 9.91 15.06 5.62
N GLU A 168 10.07 14.75 4.33
CA GLU A 168 9.36 15.42 3.24
C GLU A 168 7.86 15.17 3.32
N MET A 169 7.43 13.93 3.57
CA MET A 169 6.02 13.60 3.80
C MET A 169 5.42 14.44 4.94
N LEU A 170 6.10 14.55 6.09
CA LEU A 170 5.65 15.35 7.22
C LEU A 170 5.62 16.85 6.92
N ARG A 171 6.64 17.35 6.23
CA ARG A 171 6.71 18.74 5.78
C ARG A 171 5.52 19.06 4.86
N GLU A 172 5.25 18.20 3.89
CA GLU A 172 4.11 18.37 2.99
C GLU A 172 2.78 18.30 3.74
N ALA A 173 2.62 17.34 4.65
CA ALA A 173 1.43 17.22 5.47
C ALA A 173 1.16 18.53 6.22
N ARG A 174 2.18 19.13 6.85
CA ARG A 174 2.02 20.41 7.56
C ARG A 174 1.67 21.58 6.66
N GLN A 175 2.26 21.64 5.47
CA GLN A 175 2.05 22.75 4.55
C GLN A 175 0.70 22.69 3.83
N LYS A 176 0.23 21.47 3.52
CA LYS A 176 -0.95 21.25 2.69
C LYS A 176 -2.22 20.95 3.49
N THR A 177 -2.11 20.60 4.77
CA THR A 177 -3.27 20.32 5.61
C THR A 177 -3.62 21.54 6.45
N SER A 178 -4.84 22.05 6.32
CA SER A 178 -5.39 22.98 7.29
C SER A 178 -5.97 22.22 8.48
N PHE A 179 -5.67 22.67 9.70
CA PHE A 179 -6.30 22.15 10.91
C PHE A 179 -7.60 22.89 11.24
N THR A 180 -8.27 23.50 10.27
CA THR A 180 -9.54 24.21 10.50
C THR A 180 -10.71 23.26 10.46
N ARG A 181 -11.59 23.36 11.47
CA ARG A 181 -12.90 22.71 11.45
C ARG A 181 -13.83 23.55 10.58
N GLU A 182 -14.09 23.10 9.36
CA GLU A 182 -15.01 23.76 8.46
C GLU A 182 -16.40 23.15 8.60
N LYS A 183 -17.44 24.00 8.69
CA LYS A 183 -18.83 23.55 8.65
C LYS A 183 -19.34 23.66 7.22
N LYS A 184 -19.64 22.54 6.57
CA LYS A 184 -20.21 22.48 5.22
C LYS A 184 -21.46 21.61 5.24
N ASN A 185 -22.58 22.12 4.73
CA ASN A 185 -23.88 21.42 4.72
C ASN A 185 -24.26 20.90 6.12
N ASP A 186 -24.10 21.76 7.12
CA ASP A 186 -24.29 21.47 8.55
C ASP A 186 -23.36 20.44 9.22
N LEU A 187 -22.48 19.80 8.46
CA LEU A 187 -21.51 18.85 8.97
C LEU A 187 -20.11 19.45 9.09
N TYR A 188 -19.36 18.97 10.07
CA TYR A 188 -17.96 19.26 10.26
C TYR A 188 -17.10 18.40 9.35
N ARG A 189 -16.17 19.08 8.71
CA ARG A 189 -15.24 18.50 7.74
C ARG A 189 -13.81 18.77 8.16
N ILE A 190 -12.99 17.74 8.07
CA ILE A 190 -11.55 17.85 8.12
C ILE A 190 -11.04 18.02 6.70
N ASP A 191 -9.95 18.76 6.54
CA ASP A 191 -9.26 18.90 5.27
C ASP A 191 -9.11 17.53 4.59
N PRO A 192 -9.71 17.31 3.40
CA PRO A 192 -9.64 16.03 2.69
C PRO A 192 -8.20 15.58 2.40
N ILE A 193 -7.27 16.53 2.30
CA ILE A 193 -5.84 16.25 2.09
C ILE A 193 -5.26 15.47 3.28
N ALA A 194 -5.78 15.65 4.50
CA ALA A 194 -5.32 14.94 5.70
C ALA A 194 -5.38 13.41 5.54
N SER A 195 -6.40 12.91 4.85
CA SER A 195 -6.59 11.46 4.60
C SER A 195 -5.43 10.82 3.82
N LYS A 196 -4.65 11.62 3.07
CA LYS A 196 -3.46 11.16 2.34
C LYS A 196 -2.27 10.91 3.27
N TYR A 197 -2.23 11.54 4.44
CA TYR A 197 -1.11 11.51 5.38
C TYR A 197 -1.43 10.71 6.66
N ILE A 198 -2.71 10.60 7.03
CA ILE A 198 -3.18 9.82 8.18
C ILE A 198 -3.56 8.41 7.72
N ILE A 199 -2.54 7.54 7.61
CA ILE A 199 -2.69 6.19 7.08
C ILE A 199 -2.33 5.18 8.19
N PRO A 200 -3.21 4.22 8.51
CA PRO A 200 -2.95 3.21 9.55
C PRO A 200 -1.67 2.42 9.33
N HIS A 201 -1.23 2.25 8.09
CA HIS A 201 0.05 1.61 7.75
C HIS A 201 1.23 2.24 8.50
N PHE A 202 1.28 3.56 8.64
CA PHE A 202 2.38 4.25 9.31
C PHE A 202 2.46 3.94 10.81
N MET A 203 1.34 3.56 11.45
CA MET A 203 1.35 3.05 12.83
C MET A 203 2.31 1.86 12.97
N HIS A 204 2.26 0.93 12.03
CA HIS A 204 3.10 -0.26 12.03
C HIS A 204 4.52 0.04 11.57
N VAL A 205 4.69 0.92 10.58
CA VAL A 205 6.02 1.35 10.13
C VAL A 205 6.80 1.98 11.29
N PHE A 206 6.25 3.01 11.94
CA PHE A 206 6.93 3.71 13.04
C PHE A 206 7.20 2.82 14.26
N ARG A 207 6.38 1.79 14.50
CA ARG A 207 6.61 0.81 15.56
C ARG A 207 7.90 0.00 15.34
N HIS A 208 8.18 -0.37 14.09
CA HIS A 208 9.31 -1.24 13.74
C HIS A 208 10.54 -0.48 13.25
N LEU A 209 10.48 0.86 13.24
CA LEU A 209 11.62 1.68 12.83
C LEU A 209 12.65 1.80 13.97
N PRO A 210 13.95 1.79 13.63
CA PRO A 210 15.02 1.98 14.60
C PRO A 210 14.93 3.31 15.38
N PRO A 211 15.60 3.42 16.55
CA PRO A 211 15.65 4.66 17.34
C PRO A 211 16.06 5.92 16.57
N TYR A 212 16.82 5.77 15.49
CA TYR A 212 17.19 6.84 14.56
C TYR A 212 15.97 7.65 14.05
N PHE A 213 14.80 7.03 13.92
CA PHE A 213 13.56 7.64 13.40
C PHE A 213 12.62 8.18 14.50
N GLN A 214 13.00 8.11 15.77
CA GLN A 214 12.15 8.56 16.88
C GLN A 214 11.75 10.04 16.82
N PRO A 215 12.61 10.98 16.37
CA PRO A 215 12.19 12.36 16.17
C PRO A 215 11.03 12.49 15.18
N LEU A 216 11.11 11.80 14.03
CA LEU A 216 10.06 11.80 13.01
C LEU A 216 8.78 11.07 13.48
N THR A 217 8.95 10.00 14.27
CA THR A 217 7.83 9.28 14.89
C THR A 217 7.04 10.20 15.81
N THR A 218 7.75 10.89 16.71
CA THR A 218 7.17 11.87 17.64
C THR A 218 6.50 13.01 16.87
N GLU A 219 7.16 13.50 15.83
CA GLU A 219 6.65 14.56 14.97
C GLU A 219 5.34 14.17 14.26
N TYR A 220 5.28 12.95 13.71
CA TYR A 220 4.08 12.40 13.08
C TYR A 220 2.94 12.25 14.08
N ILE A 221 3.20 11.66 15.25
CA ILE A 221 2.18 11.47 16.29
C ILE A 221 1.62 12.82 16.74
N ASN A 222 2.48 13.82 16.93
CA ASN A 222 2.05 15.17 17.29
C ASN A 222 1.20 15.83 16.19
N TYR A 223 1.55 15.63 14.92
CA TYR A 223 0.74 16.08 13.78
C TYR A 223 -0.66 15.45 13.82
N VAL A 224 -0.73 14.11 13.95
CA VAL A 224 -2.01 13.37 14.01
C VAL A 224 -2.84 13.78 15.23
N HIS A 225 -2.19 13.92 16.39
CA HIS A 225 -2.83 14.35 17.63
C HIS A 225 -3.38 15.77 17.54
N THR A 226 -2.66 16.70 16.90
CA THR A 226 -3.11 18.07 16.70
C THR A 226 -4.37 18.09 15.83
N LEU A 227 -4.37 17.36 14.72
CA LEU A 227 -5.54 17.25 13.86
C LEU A 227 -6.75 16.68 14.60
N PHE A 228 -6.55 15.57 15.32
CA PHE A 228 -7.60 14.93 16.10
C PHE A 228 -8.16 15.87 17.18
N SER A 229 -7.28 16.57 17.91
CA SER A 229 -7.67 17.50 18.98
C SER A 229 -8.36 18.76 18.46
N THR A 230 -8.05 19.22 17.24
CA THR A 230 -8.75 20.36 16.66
C THR A 230 -10.13 19.97 16.15
N ALA A 231 -10.30 18.74 15.67
CA ALA A 231 -11.60 18.21 15.28
C ALA A 231 -12.52 18.01 16.50
N PHE A 232 -11.99 17.41 17.57
CA PHE A 232 -12.67 17.21 18.85
C PHE A 232 -12.13 18.22 19.87
N GLN A 233 -12.69 19.42 19.91
CA GLN A 233 -12.37 20.42 20.93
C GLN A 233 -12.33 19.77 22.33
N LYS A 234 -11.38 20.19 23.18
CA LYS A 234 -10.99 19.54 24.45
C LYS A 234 -12.13 19.10 25.39
N ASP A 235 -13.33 19.64 25.23
CA ASP A 235 -14.47 19.46 26.14
C ASP A 235 -15.63 18.63 25.57
N VAL A 236 -15.50 18.07 24.37
CA VAL A 236 -16.52 17.19 23.81
C VAL A 236 -16.29 15.78 24.34
N ALA A 237 -17.05 15.40 25.38
CA ALA A 237 -17.13 14.02 25.82
C ALA A 237 -17.37 13.11 24.60
N PHE A 238 -16.57 12.05 24.45
CA PHE A 238 -16.61 11.07 23.37
C PHE A 238 -17.96 10.32 23.31
N LYS A 239 -19.00 11.02 22.88
CA LYS A 239 -20.38 10.54 22.77
C LYS A 239 -20.72 10.26 21.31
N THR A 240 -21.57 9.28 21.08
CA THR A 240 -22.01 8.87 19.73
C THR A 240 -22.67 10.00 18.96
N ASP A 241 -23.51 10.82 19.63
CA ASP A 241 -24.22 11.97 19.03
C ASP A 241 -23.31 13.01 18.38
N VAL A 242 -22.03 13.05 18.77
CA VAL A 242 -21.03 13.95 18.21
C VAL A 242 -20.60 13.48 16.81
N LEU A 243 -20.68 12.18 16.54
CA LEU A 243 -20.28 11.58 15.26
C LEU A 243 -21.22 11.98 14.13
N ASP A 244 -22.51 12.14 14.42
CA ASP A 244 -23.54 12.62 13.47
C ASP A 244 -23.20 14.02 12.91
N LEU A 245 -22.37 14.77 13.64
CA LEU A 245 -21.96 16.10 13.22
C LEU A 245 -20.82 16.07 12.20
N PHE A 246 -20.26 14.93 11.82
CA PHE A 246 -19.11 14.84 10.91
C PHE A 246 -19.45 14.17 9.58
N GLU A 247 -18.77 14.61 8.52
CA GLU A 247 -18.82 13.90 7.24
C GLU A 247 -18.18 12.50 7.36
N HIS A 248 -18.75 11.49 6.69
CA HIS A 248 -18.26 10.11 6.69
C HIS A 248 -16.75 10.01 6.39
N SER A 249 -16.26 10.74 5.37
CA SER A 249 -14.85 10.77 4.98
C SER A 249 -13.93 11.33 6.08
N SER A 250 -14.43 12.30 6.86
CA SER A 250 -13.73 12.87 8.01
C SER A 250 -13.69 11.89 9.17
N LEU A 251 -14.79 11.17 9.43
CA LEU A 251 -14.86 10.13 10.46
C LEU A 251 -13.88 8.98 10.19
N VAL A 252 -13.76 8.51 8.95
CA VAL A 252 -12.75 7.50 8.57
C VAL A 252 -11.33 7.99 8.93
N THR A 253 -11.02 9.23 8.57
CA THR A 253 -9.71 9.85 8.87
C THR A 253 -9.48 9.98 10.37
N LEU A 254 -10.52 10.36 11.14
CA LEU A 254 -10.45 10.48 12.60
C LEU A 254 -10.32 9.13 13.31
N SER A 255 -10.96 8.08 12.80
CA SER A 255 -10.77 6.71 13.30
C SER A 255 -9.31 6.28 13.14
N HIS A 256 -8.73 6.50 11.95
CA HIS A 256 -7.32 6.21 11.72
C HIS A 256 -6.42 7.02 12.65
N ALA A 257 -6.69 8.31 12.81
CA ALA A 257 -5.95 9.16 13.73
C ALA A 257 -6.01 8.64 15.18
N ALA A 258 -7.22 8.29 15.65
CA ALA A 258 -7.43 7.76 16.99
C ALA A 258 -6.64 6.46 17.23
N LYS A 259 -6.64 5.53 16.26
CA LYS A 259 -5.87 4.29 16.34
C LYS A 259 -4.36 4.54 16.41
N ILE A 260 -3.83 5.42 15.54
CA ILE A 260 -2.42 5.79 15.53
C ILE A 260 -2.00 6.38 16.88
N ILE A 261 -2.78 7.34 17.39
CA ILE A 261 -2.51 8.00 18.68
C ILE A 261 -2.59 6.98 19.82
N ALA A 262 -3.63 6.15 19.85
CA ALA A 262 -3.82 5.16 20.90
C ALA A 262 -2.66 4.16 20.96
N HIS A 263 -2.17 3.73 19.79
CA HIS A 263 -1.06 2.79 19.67
C HIS A 263 0.26 3.34 20.22
N HIS A 264 0.60 4.60 19.89
CA HIS A 264 1.89 5.16 20.29
C HIS A 264 1.89 5.91 21.63
N MET A 265 0.74 6.43 22.08
CA MET A 265 0.61 7.14 23.35
C MET A 265 0.06 6.26 24.48
N ASN A 266 -0.22 4.97 24.24
CA ASN A 266 -0.85 4.05 25.19
C ASN A 266 -2.15 4.62 25.81
N LYS A 267 -3.02 5.19 24.97
CA LYS A 267 -4.31 5.78 25.39
C LYS A 267 -5.48 4.83 25.03
N PRO A 268 -5.86 3.89 25.91
CA PRO A 268 -6.88 2.87 25.59
C PRO A 268 -8.26 3.48 25.26
N ASN A 269 -8.61 4.61 25.87
CA ASN A 269 -9.87 5.31 25.59
C ASN A 269 -9.95 5.78 24.13
N LEU A 270 -8.82 6.18 23.52
CA LEU A 270 -8.80 6.57 22.11
C LEU A 270 -8.88 5.37 21.18
N HIS A 271 -8.40 4.20 21.62
CA HIS A 271 -8.59 2.96 20.88
C HIS A 271 -10.08 2.59 20.84
N GLN A 272 -10.74 2.59 22.00
CA GLN A 272 -12.18 2.36 22.12
C GLN A 272 -12.99 3.37 21.29
N PHE A 273 -12.61 4.64 21.32
CA PHE A 273 -13.26 5.67 20.51
C PHE A 273 -13.06 5.44 19.00
N GLY A 274 -11.86 5.05 18.57
CA GLY A 274 -11.61 4.65 17.18
C GLY A 274 -12.45 3.45 16.74
N GLU A 275 -12.67 2.47 17.62
CA GLU A 275 -13.57 1.34 17.33
C GLU A 275 -15.05 1.75 17.33
N MET A 276 -15.46 2.65 18.21
CA MET A 276 -16.80 3.25 18.20
C MET A 276 -17.09 3.96 16.88
N ILE A 277 -16.13 4.74 16.36
CA ILE A 277 -16.28 5.36 15.03
C ILE A 277 -16.44 4.30 13.93
N ASN A 278 -15.65 3.21 13.96
CA ASN A 278 -15.79 2.16 12.92
C ASN A 278 -17.15 1.46 13.00
N HIS A 279 -17.64 1.19 14.21
CA HIS A 279 -18.94 0.58 14.40
C HIS A 279 -20.05 1.48 13.85
N TYR A 280 -20.03 2.76 14.21
CA TYR A 280 -20.94 3.77 13.67
C TYR A 280 -20.88 3.86 12.13
N LEU A 281 -19.67 3.83 11.54
CA LEU A 281 -19.50 3.84 10.09
C LEU A 281 -20.06 2.56 9.43
N ALA A 282 -19.90 1.40 10.07
CA ALA A 282 -20.40 0.12 9.57
C ALA A 282 -21.94 0.04 9.63
N GLU A 283 -22.54 0.49 10.74
CA GLU A 283 -24.00 0.57 10.89
C GLU A 283 -24.62 1.50 9.85
N ASN A 284 -24.05 2.69 9.65
CA ASN A 284 -24.53 3.61 8.62
C ASN A 284 -24.34 3.08 7.19
N ALA A 285 -23.25 2.36 6.91
CA ALA A 285 -23.06 1.73 5.61
C ALA A 285 -24.10 0.62 5.35
N GLN A 286 -24.47 -0.14 6.38
CA GLN A 286 -25.53 -1.14 6.29
C GLN A 286 -26.89 -0.48 6.07
N ASN A 287 -27.23 0.55 6.83
CA ASN A 287 -28.46 1.33 6.68
C ASN A 287 -28.57 1.96 5.28
N GLU A 288 -27.49 2.57 4.76
CA GLU A 288 -27.47 3.09 3.40
C GLU A 288 -27.65 2.00 2.34
N SER A 289 -27.09 0.82 2.55
CA SER A 289 -27.25 -0.33 1.65
C SER A 289 -28.69 -0.83 1.64
N GLU A 290 -29.32 -0.91 2.81
CA GLU A 290 -30.72 -1.29 2.97
C GLU A 290 -31.65 -0.24 2.33
N GLU A 291 -31.41 1.05 2.55
CA GLU A 291 -32.18 2.13 1.91
C GLU A 291 -32.03 2.12 0.39
N LYS A 292 -30.81 1.92 -0.14
CA LYS A 292 -30.57 1.78 -1.58
C LYS A 292 -31.29 0.56 -2.14
N ALA A 293 -31.28 -0.57 -1.42
CA ALA A 293 -32.00 -1.77 -1.83
C ALA A 293 -33.53 -1.53 -1.86
N ILE A 294 -34.07 -0.85 -0.84
CA ILE A 294 -35.49 -0.45 -0.78
C ILE A 294 -35.83 0.51 -1.92
N ALA A 295 -34.97 1.48 -2.23
CA ALA A 295 -35.18 2.42 -3.33
C ALA A 295 -35.17 1.73 -4.70
N ILE A 296 -34.23 0.81 -4.93
CA ILE A 296 -34.17 -0.02 -6.15
C ILE A 296 -35.42 -0.88 -6.25
N TYR A 297 -35.85 -1.50 -5.15
CA TYR A 297 -37.08 -2.28 -5.09
C TYR A 297 -38.31 -1.43 -5.44
N LYS A 298 -38.49 -0.26 -4.83
CA LYS A 298 -39.58 0.68 -5.17
C LYS A 298 -39.55 1.07 -6.65
N LEU A 299 -38.37 1.41 -7.18
CA LEU A 299 -38.21 1.76 -8.60
C LEU A 299 -38.59 0.59 -9.53
N SER A 300 -38.22 -0.64 -9.17
CA SER A 300 -38.60 -1.84 -9.91
C SER A 300 -40.10 -2.10 -9.89
N MET A 301 -40.77 -1.86 -8.75
CA MET A 301 -42.23 -1.96 -8.62
C MET A 301 -42.94 -0.91 -9.49
N TYR A 302 -42.46 0.33 -9.51
CA TYR A 302 -43.00 1.35 -10.41
C TYR A 302 -42.80 0.99 -11.88
N ALA A 303 -41.65 0.43 -12.26
CA ALA A 303 -41.39 -0.02 -13.62
C ALA A 303 -42.35 -1.17 -14.03
N VAL A 304 -42.59 -2.14 -13.16
CA VAL A 304 -43.55 -3.23 -13.41
C VAL A 304 -44.96 -2.69 -13.55
N ALA A 305 -45.39 -1.79 -12.66
CA ALA A 305 -46.70 -1.16 -12.72
C ALA A 305 -46.87 -0.35 -14.03
N PHE A 306 -45.83 0.37 -14.45
CA PHE A 306 -45.83 1.12 -15.70
C PHE A 306 -45.90 0.21 -16.93
N ILE A 307 -45.17 -0.91 -16.95
CA ILE A 307 -45.25 -1.91 -18.02
C ILE A 307 -46.65 -2.51 -18.07
N ALA A 308 -47.23 -2.89 -16.93
CA ALA A 308 -48.59 -3.41 -16.86
C ALA A 308 -49.62 -2.40 -17.39
N PHE A 309 -49.48 -1.12 -17.02
CA PHE A 309 -50.28 -0.03 -17.53
C PHE A 309 -50.15 0.10 -19.06
N LEU A 310 -48.94 0.07 -19.61
CA LEU A 310 -48.71 0.09 -21.05
C LEU A 310 -49.37 -1.10 -21.76
N VAL A 311 -49.26 -2.31 -21.21
CA VAL A 311 -49.92 -3.50 -21.79
C VAL A 311 -51.45 -3.35 -21.79
N ILE A 312 -52.03 -2.80 -20.73
CA ILE A 312 -53.46 -2.49 -20.67
C ILE A 312 -53.81 -1.47 -21.75
N CYS A 313 -53.09 -0.35 -21.82
CA CYS A 313 -53.30 0.67 -22.85
C CYS A 313 -53.19 0.10 -24.27
N PHE A 314 -52.21 -0.76 -24.57
CA PHE A 314 -52.07 -1.42 -25.87
C PHE A 314 -53.23 -2.37 -26.17
N LYS A 315 -53.71 -3.15 -25.20
CA LYS A 315 -54.88 -4.01 -25.37
C LYS A 315 -56.17 -3.22 -25.63
N TYR A 316 -56.34 -2.06 -24.98
CA TYR A 316 -57.51 -1.20 -25.18
C TYR A 316 -57.43 -0.39 -26.47
N CYS A 317 -56.26 0.13 -26.85
CA CYS A 317 -56.06 0.82 -28.13
C CYS A 317 -56.11 -0.13 -29.33
N GLY A 318 -55.60 -1.36 -29.20
CA GLY A 318 -55.68 -2.40 -30.22
C GLY A 318 -57.08 -2.98 -30.44
N LYS A 319 -58.03 -2.68 -29.54
CA LYS A 319 -59.46 -3.01 -29.69
C LYS A 319 -60.28 -1.92 -30.38
N ARG A 320 -59.66 -0.84 -30.89
CA ARG A 320 -60.30 -0.02 -31.92
C ARG A 320 -60.26 -0.78 -33.26
N SER A 321 -61.29 -1.61 -33.40
CA SER A 321 -61.92 -2.10 -34.62
C SER A 321 -61.35 -1.54 -35.92
N ASN A 322 -60.71 -2.42 -36.69
CA ASN A 322 -60.54 -2.28 -38.14
C ASN A 322 -61.72 -2.95 -38.87
N ASP A 323 -62.92 -2.99 -38.26
CA ASP A 323 -64.11 -3.48 -38.92
C ASP A 323 -64.80 -2.32 -39.67
N PRO A 324 -64.83 -2.32 -41.01
CA PRO A 324 -65.50 -1.28 -41.78
C PRO A 324 -67.03 -1.27 -41.57
N ALA A 325 -67.61 -2.22 -40.83
CA ALA A 325 -69.02 -2.24 -40.46
C ALA A 325 -69.38 -1.26 -39.32
N ASP A 326 -68.45 -0.91 -38.43
CA ASP A 326 -68.73 -0.07 -37.26
C ASP A 326 -68.77 1.45 -37.57
N GLN A 327 -68.39 1.88 -38.77
CA GLN A 327 -68.50 3.29 -39.18
C GLN A 327 -69.90 3.69 -39.70
N LYS A 328 -70.85 2.76 -39.80
CA LYS A 328 -72.19 3.04 -40.35
C LYS A 328 -73.36 2.85 -39.39
N ALA A 329 -73.12 2.34 -38.19
CA ALA A 329 -74.13 2.31 -37.15
C ALA A 329 -73.75 3.33 -36.09
N GLY A 330 -74.59 4.36 -35.91
CA GLY A 330 -74.51 5.29 -34.78
C GLY A 330 -74.77 4.53 -33.48
N ILE A 331 -73.76 3.79 -33.02
CA ILE A 331 -73.79 3.05 -31.77
C ILE A 331 -73.13 3.93 -30.73
N GLU A 332 -73.94 4.34 -29.77
CA GLU A 332 -73.54 5.02 -28.56
C GLU A 332 -72.37 4.28 -27.91
N THR A 333 -71.31 5.03 -27.62
CA THR A 333 -70.18 4.57 -26.81
C THR A 333 -70.69 3.99 -25.49
N PRO A 334 -70.26 2.78 -25.08
CA PRO A 334 -70.56 2.28 -23.76
C PRO A 334 -69.86 3.18 -22.73
N LYS A 335 -70.62 3.61 -21.72
CA LYS A 335 -70.09 4.35 -20.58
C LYS A 335 -68.92 3.58 -19.99
N ALA A 336 -67.77 4.25 -19.89
CA ALA A 336 -66.63 3.82 -19.12
C ALA A 336 -66.97 3.91 -17.63
N ASP A 337 -67.76 2.96 -17.14
CA ASP A 337 -67.98 2.76 -15.72
C ASP A 337 -67.68 1.30 -15.39
N GLN A 338 -66.92 1.11 -14.31
CA GLN A 338 -66.60 -0.16 -13.64
C GLN A 338 -65.53 -1.03 -14.32
N THR A 339 -64.26 -0.77 -14.01
CA THR A 339 -63.20 -1.82 -13.88
C THR A 339 -61.85 -1.28 -13.36
N ILE A 340 -61.71 0.02 -13.10
CA ILE A 340 -60.51 0.58 -12.44
C ILE A 340 -60.32 0.15 -10.95
N PRO A 341 -61.36 -0.18 -10.14
CA PRO A 341 -61.15 -0.52 -8.72
C PRO A 341 -60.35 -1.81 -8.48
N ASP A 342 -60.42 -2.79 -9.39
CA ASP A 342 -59.84 -4.12 -9.14
C ASP A 342 -58.32 -4.18 -9.33
N VAL A 343 -57.74 -3.30 -10.15
CA VAL A 343 -56.28 -3.26 -10.33
C VAL A 343 -55.61 -2.49 -9.19
N LEU A 344 -56.25 -1.43 -8.69
CA LEU A 344 -55.76 -0.67 -7.55
C LEU A 344 -55.87 -1.46 -6.24
N SER A 345 -56.96 -2.23 -6.03
CA SER A 345 -57.11 -3.08 -4.83
C SER A 345 -56.11 -4.25 -4.78
N VAL A 346 -55.71 -4.81 -5.93
CA VAL A 346 -54.65 -5.83 -6.02
C VAL A 346 -53.27 -5.23 -5.71
N LEU A 347 -53.02 -3.98 -6.11
CA LEU A 347 -51.78 -3.27 -5.78
C LEU A 347 -51.74 -2.80 -4.32
N GLU A 348 -52.85 -2.34 -3.76
CA GLU A 348 -52.97 -1.99 -2.33
C GLU A 348 -52.83 -3.22 -1.43
N GLY A 349 -53.41 -4.37 -1.82
CA GLY A 349 -53.24 -5.64 -1.10
C GLY A 349 -51.78 -6.10 -1.02
N ALA A 350 -51.01 -5.93 -2.10
CA ALA A 350 -49.58 -6.25 -2.12
C ALA A 350 -48.74 -5.29 -1.25
N TRP A 351 -49.20 -4.05 -1.08
CA TRP A 351 -48.53 -3.02 -0.28
C TRP A 351 -48.64 -3.28 1.24
N TYR A 352 -49.79 -3.77 1.71
CA TYR A 352 -50.00 -4.11 3.13
C TYR A 352 -49.29 -5.40 3.57
N THR A 353 -49.09 -6.37 2.68
CA THR A 353 -48.40 -7.63 3.00
C THR A 353 -46.87 -7.54 3.06
N THR A 354 -46.29 -6.44 2.58
CA THR A 354 -44.82 -6.26 2.50
C THR A 354 -44.26 -5.21 3.47
N THR A 355 -45.13 -4.50 4.19
CA THR A 355 -44.78 -3.46 5.17
C THR A 355 -45.10 -3.83 6.62
N SER A 356 -45.41 -5.10 6.89
CA SER A 356 -45.57 -5.66 8.26
C SER A 356 -44.39 -6.51 8.70
#